data_AF-A0AAD0JMA6-F1
#
_entry.id   AF-A0AAD0JMA6-F1
#
_cell.length_a   1.000
_cell.length_b   1.000
_cell.length_c   1.000
_cell.angle_alpha   90.00
_cell.angle_beta   90.00
_cell.angle_gamma   90.00
#
_symmetry.space_group_name_H-M   'P 1'
#
loop_
_entity.id
_entity.type
_entity.pdbx_description
1 polymer ?
#
loop_
_entity_poly.entity_id
_entity_poly.type
_entity_poly.pdbx_seq_one_letter_code
_entity_poly.pdbx_strand_id
1 'polypeptide(L)'
;MRPFSAPQLNPATASGWRRTWFDIIYRHDTRPSRNFDLILVVAIIASILVVMIDSVQHLHVAWSDWLYVIEWGFTALFTIEYLLRLAVVKRPLRYAVSIWGIIDLLSILPAYLSLFIPGAQSLLVVRALRMLRVFRILKLTRYIEESGVLLQSLWRSRRKILLFLFTVITITIIAGTLMYIIEGPAHGFSNIPASMYWAVVTMATVGFGDIVPQTVLGRFVTSVLILIGYSIIAVPTGIYTAELASTMREADMAARRDARGCPQCGLEGHEPDARHCRRCGSALPDTFNK
;
A
#
# COMPACT_ATOMS: atom_id res chain seq x y z
N MET A 1 18.39 0.64 -2.45
CA MET A 1 17.41 1.74 -2.62
C MET A 1 16.12 1.34 -1.93
N ARG A 2 15.60 2.15 -1.00
CA ARG A 2 14.26 1.97 -0.42
C ARG A 2 13.28 2.56 -1.44
N PRO A 3 12.47 1.77 -2.16
CA PRO A 3 11.60 2.32 -3.20
C PRO A 3 10.52 3.22 -2.58
N PHE A 4 10.04 2.85 -1.40
CA PHE A 4 9.01 3.54 -0.63
C PHE A 4 9.60 4.39 0.50
N SER A 5 10.65 5.15 0.21
CA SER A 5 11.03 6.24 1.12
C SER A 5 10.73 7.54 0.40
N ALA A 6 9.90 8.39 1.01
CA ALA A 6 9.75 9.76 0.54
C ALA A 6 11.15 10.35 0.26
N PRO A 7 11.39 10.91 -0.94
CA PRO A 7 12.67 11.53 -1.23
C PRO A 7 12.95 12.61 -0.18
N GLN A 8 14.21 12.82 0.20
CA GLN A 8 14.55 13.98 1.01
C GLN A 8 14.25 15.25 0.20
N LEU A 9 13.12 15.88 0.51
CA LEU A 9 12.63 17.09 -0.14
C LEU A 9 13.04 18.30 0.70
N ASN A 10 13.51 19.33 0.01
CA ASN A 10 13.82 20.62 0.62
C ASN A 10 12.81 21.66 0.14
N PRO A 11 12.43 22.62 1.00
CA PRO A 11 11.53 23.70 0.61
C PRO A 11 12.15 24.54 -0.51
N ALA A 12 11.33 25.05 -1.41
CA ALA A 12 11.75 25.91 -2.51
C ALA A 12 12.33 27.25 -2.01
N THR A 13 11.80 27.79 -0.91
CA THR A 13 12.26 29.04 -0.28
C THR A 13 12.42 28.88 1.23
N ALA A 14 13.28 29.69 1.84
CA ALA A 14 13.52 29.68 3.29
C ALA A 14 12.36 30.33 4.09
N SER A 15 11.63 31.27 3.48
CA SER A 15 10.51 32.00 4.09
C SER A 15 9.39 32.26 3.06
N GLY A 16 8.25 32.78 3.54
CA GLY A 16 7.08 33.12 2.74
C GLY A 16 6.10 31.96 2.52
N TRP A 17 5.10 32.18 1.66
CA TRP A 17 3.99 31.24 1.46
C TRP A 17 4.43 29.83 1.05
N ARG A 18 5.46 29.70 0.19
CA ARG A 18 5.98 28.40 -0.25
C ARG A 18 6.54 27.57 0.90
N ARG A 19 7.16 28.23 1.89
CA ARG A 19 7.67 27.57 3.10
C ARG A 19 6.52 27.10 3.98
N THR A 20 5.51 27.96 4.20
CA THR A 20 4.32 27.61 4.97
C THR A 20 3.59 26.42 4.37
N TRP A 21 3.34 26.42 3.06
CA TRP A 21 2.71 25.30 2.37
C TRP A 21 3.58 24.05 2.32
N PHE A 22 4.90 24.19 2.19
CA PHE A 22 5.81 23.05 2.33
C PHE A 22 5.67 22.41 3.72
N ASP A 23 5.61 23.22 4.78
CA ASP A 23 5.47 22.72 6.14
C ASP A 23 4.08 22.09 6.35
N ILE A 24 2.99 22.66 5.82
CA ILE A 24 1.64 22.07 5.89
C ILE A 24 1.58 20.72 5.15
N ILE A 25 2.23 20.59 3.99
CA ILE A 25 2.12 19.40 3.13
C ILE A 25 3.07 18.27 3.53
N TYR A 26 4.27 18.61 4.02
CA TYR A 26 5.35 17.64 4.26
C TYR A 26 5.79 17.54 5.72
N ARG A 27 5.33 18.41 6.62
CA ARG A 27 5.58 18.28 8.07
C ARG A 27 4.27 17.99 8.79
N HIS A 28 4.19 16.82 9.43
CA HIS A 28 2.95 16.29 10.00
C HIS A 28 2.69 16.73 11.45
N ASP A 29 3.52 17.61 12.03
CA ASP A 29 3.50 17.92 13.46
C ASP A 29 2.44 18.98 13.85
N THR A 30 1.69 19.53 12.89
CA THR A 30 0.84 20.72 13.12
C THR A 30 -0.66 20.44 12.90
N ARG A 31 -1.53 21.22 13.56
CA ARG A 31 -2.99 21.11 13.32
C ARG A 31 -3.39 21.40 11.86
N PRO A 32 -2.80 22.41 11.17
CA PRO A 32 -3.11 22.69 9.77
C PRO A 32 -2.76 21.54 8.82
N SER A 33 -1.61 20.86 9.02
CA SER A 33 -1.22 19.71 8.19
C SER A 33 -2.24 18.57 8.33
N ARG A 34 -2.61 18.20 9.57
CA ARG A 34 -3.60 17.15 9.82
C ARG A 34 -4.97 17.45 9.19
N ASN A 35 -5.42 18.70 9.27
CA ASN A 35 -6.69 19.09 8.65
C ASN A 35 -6.63 19.03 7.13
N PHE A 36 -5.51 19.46 6.53
CA PHE A 36 -5.28 19.36 5.10
C PHE A 36 -5.31 17.90 4.62
N ASP A 37 -4.60 17.02 5.34
CA ASP A 37 -4.56 15.58 5.04
C ASP A 37 -5.96 14.94 5.16
N LEU A 38 -6.71 15.27 6.22
CA LEU A 38 -8.08 14.79 6.41
C LEU A 38 -9.01 15.25 5.29
N ILE A 39 -8.94 16.53 4.88
CA ILE A 39 -9.74 17.07 3.77
C ILE A 39 -9.43 16.33 2.48
N LEU A 40 -8.15 16.07 2.20
CA LEU A 40 -7.75 15.33 1.01
C LEU A 40 -8.23 13.88 1.05
N VAL A 41 -8.14 13.19 2.19
CA VAL A 41 -8.67 11.83 2.36
C VAL A 41 -10.18 11.80 2.10
N VAL A 42 -10.93 12.72 2.70
CA VAL A 42 -12.38 12.84 2.47
C VAL A 42 -12.67 13.13 1.00
N ALA A 43 -11.91 14.01 0.34
CA ALA A 43 -12.07 14.29 -1.08
C ALA A 43 -11.78 13.07 -1.96
N ILE A 44 -10.75 12.28 -1.64
CA ILE A 44 -10.43 11.03 -2.35
C ILE A 44 -11.59 10.06 -2.24
N ILE A 45 -12.07 9.79 -1.01
CA ILE A 45 -13.20 8.89 -0.75
C ILE A 45 -14.45 9.37 -1.48
N ALA A 46 -14.83 10.64 -1.32
CA ALA A 46 -15.99 11.22 -1.99
C ALA A 46 -15.88 11.08 -3.52
N SER A 47 -14.70 11.30 -4.08
CA SER A 47 -14.51 11.17 -5.51
C SER A 47 -14.56 9.73 -6.03
N ILE A 48 -14.18 8.75 -5.20
CA ILE A 48 -14.37 7.32 -5.52
C ILE A 48 -15.85 6.96 -5.46
N LEU A 49 -16.59 7.49 -4.48
CA LEU A 49 -18.05 7.30 -4.40
C LEU A 49 -18.75 7.83 -5.65
N VAL A 50 -18.32 8.98 -6.18
CA VAL A 50 -18.85 9.50 -7.45
C VAL A 50 -18.60 8.52 -8.60
N VAL A 51 -17.40 7.93 -8.71
CA VAL A 51 -17.10 6.91 -9.72
C VAL A 51 -17.96 5.65 -9.53
N MET A 52 -18.18 5.23 -8.29
CA MET A 52 -19.05 4.09 -7.98
C MET A 52 -20.52 4.39 -8.39
N ILE A 53 -21.02 5.60 -8.12
CA ILE A 53 -22.35 6.04 -8.53
C ILE A 53 -22.45 6.10 -10.06
N ASP A 54 -21.45 6.66 -10.75
CA ASP A 54 -21.39 6.73 -12.21
C ASP A 54 -21.35 5.34 -12.87
N SER A 55 -20.84 4.32 -12.15
CA SER A 55 -20.82 2.94 -12.66
C SER A 55 -22.22 2.29 -12.72
N VAL A 56 -23.20 2.82 -11.99
CA VAL A 56 -24.58 2.30 -11.97
C VAL A 56 -25.36 2.91 -13.14
N GLN A 57 -25.69 2.09 -14.15
CA GLN A 57 -26.30 2.55 -15.41
C GLN A 57 -27.53 3.44 -15.23
N HIS A 58 -28.47 3.07 -14.35
CA HIS A 58 -29.69 3.87 -14.12
C HIS A 58 -29.38 5.26 -13.54
N LEU A 59 -28.40 5.37 -12.63
CA LEU A 59 -27.98 6.64 -12.04
C LEU A 59 -27.17 7.48 -13.03
N HIS A 60 -26.33 6.83 -13.85
CA HIS A 60 -25.58 7.49 -14.90
C HIS A 60 -26.50 8.21 -15.89
N VAL A 61 -27.55 7.53 -16.37
CA VAL A 61 -28.49 8.12 -17.34
C VAL A 61 -29.25 9.32 -16.75
N ALA A 62 -29.55 9.31 -15.45
CA ALA A 62 -30.29 10.38 -14.80
C ALA A 62 -29.43 11.59 -14.37
N TRP A 63 -28.15 11.37 -14.03
CA TRP A 63 -27.30 12.39 -13.39
C TRP A 63 -25.95 12.62 -14.10
N SER A 64 -25.77 12.13 -15.33
CA SER A 64 -24.48 12.17 -16.05
C SER A 64 -23.80 13.54 -16.03
N ASP A 65 -24.57 14.61 -16.25
CA ASP A 65 -24.02 15.96 -16.38
C ASP A 65 -23.53 16.50 -15.05
N TRP A 66 -24.29 16.27 -13.97
CA TRP A 66 -23.89 16.64 -12.61
C TRP A 66 -22.67 15.83 -12.15
N LEU A 67 -22.66 14.52 -12.41
CA LEU A 67 -21.54 13.64 -12.07
C LEU A 67 -20.27 14.08 -12.83
N TYR A 68 -20.40 14.46 -14.10
CA TYR A 68 -19.31 14.98 -14.92
C TYR A 68 -18.72 16.28 -14.34
N VAL A 69 -19.57 17.24 -13.96
CA VAL A 69 -19.14 18.50 -13.34
C VAL A 69 -18.42 18.26 -12.01
N ILE A 70 -18.98 17.41 -11.15
CA ILE A 70 -18.39 17.06 -9.86
C ILE A 70 -17.03 16.37 -10.06
N GLU A 71 -16.94 15.46 -11.02
CA GLU A 71 -15.70 14.74 -11.32
C GLU A 71 -14.60 15.67 -11.85
N TRP A 72 -14.94 16.62 -12.72
CA TRP A 72 -14.01 17.67 -13.15
C TRP A 72 -13.62 18.57 -11.99
N GLY A 73 -14.52 18.85 -11.05
CA GLY A 73 -14.22 19.53 -9.79
C GLY A 73 -13.16 18.80 -8.97
N PHE A 74 -13.32 17.49 -8.75
CA PHE A 74 -12.31 16.67 -8.06
C PHE A 74 -11.00 16.58 -8.83
N THR A 75 -11.06 16.48 -10.16
CA THR A 75 -9.86 16.45 -11.01
C THR A 75 -9.10 17.76 -10.89
N ALA A 76 -9.79 18.90 -10.96
CA ALA A 76 -9.18 20.22 -10.75
C ALA A 76 -8.57 20.35 -9.35
N LEU A 77 -9.27 19.91 -8.30
CA LEU A 77 -8.76 19.88 -6.93
C LEU A 77 -7.45 19.08 -6.82
N PHE A 78 -7.40 17.87 -7.36
CA PHE A 78 -6.20 17.03 -7.33
C PHE A 78 -5.08 17.54 -8.22
N THR A 79 -5.40 18.21 -9.34
CA THR A 79 -4.40 18.88 -10.16
C THR A 79 -3.79 20.06 -9.42
N ILE A 80 -4.60 20.90 -8.77
CA ILE A 80 -4.13 22.02 -7.95
C ILE A 80 -3.23 21.50 -6.84
N GLU A 81 -3.64 20.44 -6.15
CA GLU A 81 -2.84 19.79 -5.12
C GLU A 81 -1.49 19.28 -5.65
N TYR A 82 -1.47 18.60 -6.80
CA TYR A 82 -0.25 18.13 -7.43
C TYR A 82 0.69 19.28 -7.85
N LEU A 83 0.14 20.33 -8.46
CA LEU A 83 0.89 21.53 -8.85
C LEU A 83 1.45 22.26 -7.63
N LEU A 84 0.67 22.37 -6.56
CA LEU A 84 1.10 22.97 -5.30
C LEU A 84 2.29 22.20 -4.71
N ARG A 85 2.22 20.85 -4.69
CA ARG A 85 3.33 19.99 -4.27
C ARG A 85 4.60 20.21 -5.08
N LEU A 86 4.48 20.35 -6.41
CA LEU A 86 5.63 20.68 -7.26
C LEU A 86 6.19 22.08 -6.98
N ALA A 87 5.32 23.07 -6.75
CA ALA A 87 5.70 24.48 -6.57
C ALA A 87 6.43 24.76 -5.25
N VAL A 88 6.16 24.00 -4.19
CA VAL A 88 6.75 24.19 -2.85
C VAL A 88 8.09 23.46 -2.67
N VAL A 89 8.47 22.58 -3.60
CA VAL A 89 9.69 21.77 -3.55
C VAL A 89 10.81 22.40 -4.37
N LYS A 90 12.05 22.41 -3.84
CA LYS A 90 13.24 22.99 -4.51
C LYS A 90 13.58 22.33 -5.86
N ARG A 91 13.32 21.03 -6.02
CA ARG A 91 13.60 20.25 -7.24
C ARG A 91 12.33 19.49 -7.69
N PRO A 92 11.42 20.13 -8.44
CA PRO A 92 10.12 19.55 -8.78
C PRO A 92 10.22 18.26 -9.60
N LEU A 93 11.17 18.18 -10.54
CA LEU A 93 11.38 16.97 -11.35
C LEU A 93 11.74 15.74 -10.51
N ARG A 94 12.50 15.93 -9.43
CA ARG A 94 12.83 14.83 -8.50
C ARG A 94 11.58 14.32 -7.78
N TYR A 95 10.64 15.20 -7.48
CA TYR A 95 9.35 14.82 -6.92
C TYR A 95 8.47 14.12 -7.95
N ALA A 96 8.33 14.68 -9.16
CA ALA A 96 7.49 14.14 -10.23
C ALA A 96 7.84 12.68 -10.61
N VAL A 97 9.13 12.32 -10.59
CA VAL A 97 9.62 10.97 -10.92
C VAL A 97 9.66 10.03 -9.70
N SER A 98 9.35 10.52 -8.49
CA SER A 98 9.24 9.67 -7.29
C SER A 98 7.97 8.81 -7.32
N ILE A 99 7.92 7.70 -6.57
CA ILE A 99 6.72 6.85 -6.47
C ILE A 99 5.48 7.67 -6.11
N TRP A 100 5.62 8.58 -5.14
CA TRP A 100 4.54 9.46 -4.69
C TRP A 100 4.10 10.45 -5.77
N GLY A 101 5.04 11.03 -6.52
CA GLY A 101 4.73 11.91 -7.65
C GLY A 101 4.08 11.18 -8.82
N ILE A 102 4.48 9.94 -9.08
CA ILE A 102 3.86 9.08 -10.10
C ILE A 102 2.42 8.72 -9.69
N ILE A 103 2.17 8.37 -8.43
CA ILE A 103 0.82 8.10 -7.92
C ILE A 103 -0.07 9.35 -8.09
N ASP A 104 0.44 10.53 -7.75
CA ASP A 104 -0.33 11.77 -7.92
C ASP A 104 -0.62 12.06 -9.40
N LEU A 105 0.36 11.85 -10.29
CA LEU A 105 0.18 12.02 -11.73
C LEU A 105 -0.85 11.01 -12.29
N LEU A 106 -0.74 9.73 -11.94
CA LEU A 106 -1.66 8.68 -12.37
C LEU A 106 -3.10 8.92 -11.89
N SER A 107 -3.30 9.64 -10.79
CA SER A 107 -4.64 9.97 -10.28
C SER A 107 -5.40 10.99 -11.14
N ILE A 108 -4.69 11.86 -11.85
CA ILE A 108 -5.25 12.94 -12.68
C ILE A 108 -5.14 12.64 -14.18
N LEU A 109 -4.14 11.86 -14.58
CA LEU A 109 -3.81 11.57 -15.98
C LEU A 109 -4.99 11.00 -16.79
N PRO A 110 -5.80 10.03 -16.29
CA PRO A 110 -6.90 9.47 -17.08
C PRO A 110 -7.94 10.52 -17.53
N ALA A 111 -8.18 11.55 -16.71
CA ALA A 111 -9.12 12.62 -17.03
C ALA A 111 -8.60 13.55 -18.12
N TYR A 112 -7.30 13.88 -18.11
CA TYR A 112 -6.70 14.68 -19.17
C TYR A 112 -6.54 13.89 -20.47
N LEU A 113 -6.14 12.62 -20.40
CA LEU A 113 -6.06 11.75 -21.58
C LEU A 113 -7.41 11.64 -22.31
N SER A 114 -8.53 11.64 -21.58
CA SER A 114 -9.86 11.67 -22.23
C SER A 114 -10.16 12.92 -23.05
N LEU A 115 -9.46 14.05 -22.82
CA LEU A 115 -9.61 15.28 -23.61
C LEU A 115 -8.73 15.31 -24.86
N PHE A 116 -7.51 14.75 -24.78
CA PHE A 116 -6.51 14.81 -25.84
C PHE A 116 -6.60 13.69 -26.87
N ILE A 117 -7.55 12.75 -26.71
CA ILE A 117 -7.82 11.70 -27.69
C ILE A 117 -9.14 12.02 -28.43
N PRO A 118 -9.15 13.01 -29.34
CA PRO A 118 -10.29 13.22 -30.23
C PRO A 118 -10.32 12.06 -31.27
N GLY A 119 -11.46 11.38 -31.38
CA GLY A 119 -11.68 10.36 -32.43
C GLY A 119 -11.42 8.90 -32.05
N ALA A 120 -11.17 8.55 -30.78
CA ALA A 120 -11.17 7.14 -30.37
C ALA A 120 -12.60 6.58 -30.35
N GLN A 121 -13.08 6.16 -31.53
CA GLN A 121 -14.36 5.49 -31.74
C GLN A 121 -14.44 4.07 -31.15
N SER A 122 -13.78 3.82 -30.03
CA SER A 122 -14.24 2.78 -29.14
C SER A 122 -14.70 3.45 -27.85
N LEU A 123 -16.03 3.53 -27.69
CA LEU A 123 -16.67 3.83 -26.40
C LEU A 123 -16.02 3.02 -25.26
N LEU A 124 -15.45 1.85 -25.58
CA LEU A 124 -14.68 1.00 -24.67
C LEU A 124 -13.41 1.67 -24.11
N VAL A 125 -12.58 2.34 -24.91
CA VAL A 125 -11.34 2.98 -24.40
C VAL A 125 -11.69 4.16 -23.50
N VAL A 126 -12.65 5.00 -23.89
CA VAL A 126 -13.09 6.13 -23.06
C VAL A 126 -13.72 5.64 -21.75
N ARG A 127 -14.53 4.56 -21.80
CA ARG A 127 -15.09 3.91 -20.59
C ARG A 127 -13.98 3.33 -19.70
N ALA A 128 -12.99 2.65 -20.28
CA ALA A 128 -11.88 2.10 -19.53
C ALA A 128 -11.09 3.22 -18.82
N LEU A 129 -10.72 4.29 -19.53
CA LEU A 129 -10.04 5.46 -18.96
C LEU A 129 -10.83 6.10 -17.81
N ARG A 130 -12.17 6.16 -17.92
CA ARG A 130 -13.04 6.61 -16.83
C ARG A 130 -12.92 5.71 -15.60
N MET A 131 -12.89 4.40 -15.77
CA MET A 131 -12.72 3.46 -14.65
C MET A 131 -11.32 3.58 -14.01
N LEU A 132 -10.27 3.87 -14.79
CA LEU A 132 -8.91 4.09 -14.25
C LEU A 132 -8.84 5.26 -13.27
N ARG A 133 -9.84 6.15 -13.23
CA ARG A 133 -9.93 7.20 -12.20
C ARG A 133 -9.98 6.61 -10.79
N VAL A 134 -10.39 5.34 -10.63
CA VAL A 134 -10.30 4.60 -9.35
C VAL A 134 -8.88 4.56 -8.80
N PHE A 135 -7.84 4.66 -9.64
CA PHE A 135 -6.45 4.71 -9.20
C PHE A 135 -6.12 5.91 -8.29
N ARG A 136 -6.96 6.94 -8.23
CA ARG A 136 -6.83 7.99 -7.20
C ARG A 136 -6.87 7.45 -5.78
N ILE A 137 -7.47 6.26 -5.55
CA ILE A 137 -7.41 5.54 -4.28
C ILE A 137 -5.97 5.26 -3.83
N LEU A 138 -5.02 5.12 -4.77
CA LEU A 138 -3.62 4.90 -4.47
C LEU A 138 -3.01 6.08 -3.70
N LYS A 139 -3.57 7.30 -3.79
CA LYS A 139 -3.15 8.44 -2.95
C LYS A 139 -3.30 8.14 -1.45
N LEU A 140 -4.26 7.28 -1.06
CA LEU A 140 -4.46 6.90 0.35
C LEU A 140 -3.24 6.18 0.94
N THR A 141 -2.47 5.48 0.11
CA THR A 141 -1.28 4.73 0.56
C THR A 141 -0.21 5.64 1.19
N ARG A 142 -0.17 6.92 0.83
CA ARG A 142 0.75 7.91 1.42
C ARG A 142 0.44 8.19 2.89
N TYR A 143 -0.83 8.30 3.23
CA TYR A 143 -1.26 8.56 4.61
C TYR A 143 -1.09 7.32 5.49
N ILE A 144 -1.05 6.12 4.89
CA ILE A 144 -0.67 4.87 5.58
C ILE A 144 0.87 4.84 5.80
N GLU A 145 1.66 5.41 4.89
CA GLU A 145 3.13 5.49 4.98
C GLU A 145 3.62 6.39 6.13
N GLU A 146 2.81 7.30 6.68
CA GLU A 146 3.17 8.10 7.86
C GLU A 146 3.51 7.22 9.09
N SER A 147 3.07 5.97 9.10
CA SER A 147 3.50 4.99 10.09
C SER A 147 4.93 4.48 9.87
N GLY A 148 5.47 4.53 8.64
CA GLY A 148 6.82 4.17 8.17
C GLY A 148 7.23 2.71 8.38
N VAL A 149 6.89 2.17 9.53
CA VAL A 149 7.12 0.84 10.05
C VAL A 149 6.39 -0.20 9.21
N LEU A 150 5.15 0.05 8.76
CA LEU A 150 4.34 -0.94 8.05
C LEU A 150 4.94 -1.36 6.70
N LEU A 151 5.12 -0.39 5.80
CA LEU A 151 5.70 -0.65 4.48
C LEU A 151 7.15 -1.13 4.58
N GLN A 152 7.93 -0.60 5.53
CA GLN A 152 9.30 -1.04 5.75
C GLN A 152 9.36 -2.48 6.27
N SER A 153 8.46 -2.88 7.17
CA SER A 153 8.35 -4.25 7.68
C SER A 153 7.97 -5.24 6.57
N LEU A 154 7.01 -4.87 5.72
CA LEU A 154 6.66 -5.66 4.54
C LEU A 154 7.84 -5.80 3.58
N TRP A 155 8.59 -4.73 3.35
CA TRP A 155 9.77 -4.77 2.48
C TRP A 155 10.90 -5.62 3.06
N ARG A 156 11.15 -5.56 4.38
CA ARG A 156 12.09 -6.45 5.08
C ARG A 156 11.64 -7.91 4.96
N SER A 157 10.33 -8.14 5.05
CA SER A 157 9.72 -9.46 4.93
C SER A 157 9.52 -9.96 3.50
N ARG A 158 9.85 -9.16 2.46
CA ARG A 158 9.54 -9.49 1.06
C ARG A 158 10.05 -10.86 0.61
N ARG A 159 11.23 -11.28 1.07
CA ARG A 159 11.79 -12.60 0.70
C ARG A 159 10.96 -13.74 1.29
N LYS A 160 10.52 -13.59 2.54
CA LYS A 160 9.63 -14.56 3.22
C LYS A 160 8.25 -14.59 2.56
N ILE A 161 7.69 -13.42 2.22
CA ILE A 161 6.40 -13.30 1.51
C ILE A 161 6.49 -13.92 0.11
N LEU A 162 7.56 -13.66 -0.65
CA LEU A 162 7.74 -14.24 -1.98
C LEU A 162 7.82 -15.76 -1.91
N LEU A 163 8.60 -16.32 -0.98
CA LEU A 163 8.67 -17.77 -0.78
C LEU A 163 7.30 -18.36 -0.47
N PHE A 164 6.53 -17.73 0.42
CA PHE A 164 5.16 -18.12 0.72
C PHE A 164 4.25 -18.10 -0.52
N LEU A 165 4.26 -17.02 -1.30
CA LEU A 165 3.48 -16.92 -2.54
C LEU A 165 3.89 -17.98 -3.57
N PHE A 166 5.19 -18.25 -3.72
CA PHE A 166 5.68 -19.33 -4.58
C PHE A 166 5.16 -20.70 -4.12
N THR A 167 5.17 -21.00 -2.81
CA THR A 167 4.61 -22.23 -2.26
C THR A 167 3.11 -22.35 -2.54
N VAL A 168 2.32 -21.30 -2.30
CA VAL A 168 0.88 -21.27 -2.58
C VAL A 168 0.59 -21.52 -4.05
N ILE A 169 1.31 -20.83 -4.96
CA ILE A 169 1.16 -21.01 -6.41
C ILE A 169 1.51 -22.45 -6.81
N THR A 170 2.59 -23.01 -6.25
CA THR A 170 3.03 -24.38 -6.55
C THR A 170 1.98 -25.40 -6.13
N ILE A 171 1.45 -25.30 -4.91
CA ILE A 171 0.38 -26.19 -4.41
C ILE A 171 -0.88 -26.03 -5.27
N THR A 172 -1.23 -24.80 -5.66
CA THR A 172 -2.38 -24.51 -6.52
C THR A 172 -2.25 -25.18 -7.88
N ILE A 173 -1.06 -25.11 -8.51
CA ILE A 173 -0.80 -25.77 -9.79
C ILE A 173 -0.91 -27.29 -9.65
N ILE A 174 -0.31 -27.87 -8.61
CA ILE A 174 -0.34 -29.32 -8.36
C ILE A 174 -1.77 -29.80 -8.10
N ALA A 175 -2.48 -29.17 -7.16
CA ALA A 175 -3.84 -29.53 -6.80
C ALA A 175 -4.81 -29.32 -7.96
N GLY A 176 -4.70 -28.20 -8.68
CA GLY A 176 -5.51 -27.92 -9.86
C GLY A 176 -5.28 -28.94 -10.98
N THR A 177 -4.03 -29.30 -11.27
CA THR A 177 -3.71 -30.31 -12.28
C THR A 177 -4.22 -31.69 -11.87
N LEU A 178 -4.07 -32.06 -10.60
CA LEU A 178 -4.56 -33.33 -10.07
C LEU A 178 -6.08 -33.43 -10.17
N MET A 179 -6.80 -32.37 -9.79
CA MET A 179 -8.25 -32.33 -9.89
C MET A 179 -8.76 -32.33 -11.33
N TYR A 180 -8.06 -31.65 -12.24
CA TYR A 180 -8.35 -31.75 -13.67
C TYR A 180 -8.28 -33.19 -14.17
N ILE A 181 -7.32 -33.99 -13.70
CA ILE A 181 -7.18 -35.40 -14.10
C ILE A 181 -8.24 -36.28 -13.42
N ILE A 182 -8.57 -36.04 -12.15
CA ILE A 182 -9.50 -36.88 -11.38
C ILE A 182 -10.95 -36.65 -11.79
N GLU A 183 -11.37 -35.39 -11.88
CA GLU A 183 -12.77 -35.01 -12.09
C GLU A 183 -13.06 -34.70 -13.57
N GLY A 184 -12.10 -34.11 -14.27
CA GLY A 184 -12.21 -33.75 -15.68
C GLY A 184 -13.34 -32.74 -16.02
N PRO A 185 -13.54 -32.47 -17.33
CA PRO A 185 -14.51 -31.48 -17.79
C PRO A 185 -15.96 -31.80 -17.41
N ALA A 186 -16.29 -33.09 -17.21
CA ALA A 186 -17.64 -33.55 -16.85
C ALA A 186 -18.14 -32.99 -15.50
N HIS A 187 -17.22 -32.59 -14.62
CA HIS A 187 -17.52 -32.07 -13.29
C HIS A 187 -17.09 -30.60 -13.12
N GLY A 188 -16.94 -29.85 -14.21
CA GLY A 188 -16.58 -28.43 -14.19
C GLY A 188 -15.08 -28.13 -14.17
N PHE A 189 -14.23 -29.16 -14.06
CA PHE A 189 -12.78 -29.04 -14.17
C PHE A 189 -12.37 -29.06 -15.66
N SER A 190 -12.76 -28.03 -16.40
CA SER A 190 -12.64 -27.98 -17.87
C SER A 190 -11.21 -27.80 -18.39
N ASN A 191 -10.33 -27.21 -17.59
CA ASN A 191 -8.92 -26.99 -17.90
C ASN A 191 -8.12 -26.73 -16.60
N ILE A 192 -6.79 -26.79 -16.70
CA ILE A 192 -5.90 -26.59 -15.53
C ILE A 192 -6.10 -25.20 -14.90
N PRO A 193 -6.18 -24.06 -15.63
CA PRO A 193 -6.43 -22.76 -15.02
C PRO A 193 -7.75 -22.66 -14.23
N ALA A 194 -8.85 -23.22 -14.74
CA ALA A 194 -10.13 -23.28 -14.03
C ALA A 194 -10.03 -24.13 -12.75
N SER A 195 -9.27 -25.23 -12.82
CA SER A 195 -9.00 -26.10 -11.67
C SER A 195 -8.06 -25.44 -10.64
N MET A 196 -7.13 -24.61 -11.10
CA MET A 196 -6.31 -23.76 -10.23
C MET A 196 -7.17 -22.70 -9.52
N TYR A 197 -8.11 -22.07 -10.22
CA TYR A 197 -9.07 -21.14 -9.61
C TYR A 197 -9.82 -21.82 -8.45
N TRP A 198 -10.35 -23.03 -8.68
CA TRP A 198 -10.97 -23.84 -7.64
C TRP A 198 -10.02 -24.09 -6.45
N ALA A 199 -8.75 -24.44 -6.72
CA ALA A 199 -7.77 -24.70 -5.67
C ALA A 199 -7.47 -23.45 -4.83
N VAL A 200 -7.38 -22.26 -5.45
CA VAL A 200 -7.21 -20.98 -4.73
C VAL A 200 -8.42 -20.68 -3.86
N VAL A 201 -9.64 -20.78 -4.41
CA VAL A 201 -10.90 -20.51 -3.68
C VAL A 201 -11.07 -21.44 -2.48
N THR A 202 -10.70 -22.71 -2.65
CA THR A 202 -10.76 -23.73 -1.60
C THR A 202 -9.69 -23.51 -0.53
N MET A 203 -8.45 -23.28 -0.93
CA MET A 203 -7.33 -23.06 -0.02
C MET A 203 -7.46 -21.75 0.77
N ALA A 204 -8.00 -20.71 0.15
CA ALA A 204 -8.32 -19.43 0.78
C ALA A 204 -9.60 -19.48 1.63
N THR A 205 -10.20 -20.66 1.81
CA THR A 205 -11.41 -20.90 2.61
C THR A 205 -12.62 -20.06 2.18
N VAL A 206 -12.67 -19.62 0.91
CA VAL A 206 -13.78 -18.81 0.38
C VAL A 206 -14.93 -19.73 -0.01
N GLY A 207 -14.64 -20.78 -0.79
CA GLY A 207 -15.60 -21.83 -1.11
C GLY A 207 -16.88 -21.34 -1.79
N PHE A 208 -16.78 -20.64 -2.93
CA PHE A 208 -17.95 -20.15 -3.68
C PHE A 208 -18.94 -21.25 -4.08
N GLY A 209 -18.48 -22.49 -4.23
CA GLY A 209 -19.33 -23.64 -4.57
C GLY A 209 -19.73 -23.72 -6.05
N ASP A 210 -19.12 -22.91 -6.91
CA ASP A 210 -19.33 -22.88 -8.35
C ASP A 210 -18.65 -24.05 -9.08
N ILE A 211 -17.53 -24.55 -8.55
CA ILE A 211 -16.87 -25.79 -8.96
C ILE A 211 -16.68 -26.66 -7.72
N VAL A 212 -17.13 -27.92 -7.76
CA VAL A 212 -17.03 -28.84 -6.61
C VAL A 212 -16.69 -30.27 -7.05
N PRO A 213 -15.83 -30.99 -6.32
CA PRO A 213 -15.50 -32.39 -6.60
C PRO A 213 -16.71 -33.30 -6.40
N GLN A 214 -16.99 -34.15 -7.38
CA GLN A 214 -18.08 -35.13 -7.28
C GLN A 214 -17.58 -36.53 -6.92
N THR A 215 -16.36 -36.87 -7.33
CA THR A 215 -15.79 -38.19 -7.06
C THR A 215 -15.34 -38.35 -5.60
N VAL A 216 -15.33 -39.60 -5.12
CA VAL A 216 -14.81 -39.92 -3.77
C VAL A 216 -13.35 -39.51 -3.64
N LEU A 217 -12.55 -39.76 -4.68
CA LEU A 217 -11.13 -39.41 -4.71
C LEU A 217 -10.93 -37.88 -4.72
N GLY A 218 -11.70 -37.14 -5.51
CA GLY A 218 -11.65 -35.68 -5.55
C GLY A 218 -12.03 -35.05 -4.21
N ARG A 219 -13.06 -35.58 -3.53
CA ARG A 219 -13.44 -35.14 -2.17
C ARG A 219 -12.35 -35.42 -1.13
N PHE A 220 -11.66 -36.54 -1.23
CA PHE A 220 -10.51 -36.84 -0.38
C PHE A 220 -9.37 -35.84 -0.59
N VAL A 221 -8.97 -35.59 -1.85
CA VAL A 221 -7.94 -34.59 -2.21
C VAL A 221 -8.33 -33.21 -1.70
N THR A 222 -9.60 -32.84 -1.86
CA THR A 222 -10.15 -31.56 -1.39
C THR A 222 -10.07 -31.42 0.12
N SER A 223 -10.35 -32.49 0.87
CA SER A 223 -10.24 -32.49 2.33
C SER A 223 -8.81 -32.22 2.78
N VAL A 224 -7.83 -32.86 2.13
CA VAL A 224 -6.39 -32.60 2.38
C VAL A 224 -6.03 -31.16 2.03
N LEU A 225 -6.52 -30.64 0.90
CA LEU A 225 -6.25 -29.27 0.46
C LEU A 225 -6.80 -28.22 1.45
N ILE A 226 -7.98 -28.45 2.03
CA ILE A 226 -8.57 -27.57 3.05
C ILE A 226 -7.69 -27.52 4.31
N LEU A 227 -7.19 -28.67 4.78
CA LEU A 227 -6.30 -28.72 5.95
C LEU A 227 -4.98 -27.96 5.70
N ILE A 228 -4.43 -28.08 4.48
CA ILE A 228 -3.27 -27.30 4.05
C ILE A 228 -3.61 -25.81 4.01
N GLY A 229 -4.78 -25.43 3.48
CA GLY A 229 -5.25 -24.04 3.39
C GLY A 229 -5.32 -23.35 4.75
N TYR A 230 -5.88 -24.02 5.78
CA TYR A 230 -5.91 -23.49 7.14
C TYR A 230 -4.50 -23.15 7.68
N SER A 231 -3.51 -23.99 7.38
CA SER A 231 -2.13 -23.77 7.80
C SER A 231 -1.48 -22.58 7.07
N ILE A 232 -1.82 -22.40 5.79
CA ILE A 232 -1.29 -21.34 4.92
C ILE A 232 -1.74 -19.94 5.37
N ILE A 233 -2.98 -19.78 5.84
CA ILE A 233 -3.51 -18.48 6.30
C ILE A 233 -2.72 -17.92 7.49
N ALA A 234 -2.19 -18.78 8.36
CA ALA A 234 -1.42 -18.35 9.54
C ALA A 234 -0.04 -17.78 9.19
N VAL A 235 0.56 -18.20 8.06
CA VAL A 235 1.93 -17.84 7.67
C VAL A 235 2.12 -16.34 7.41
N PRO A 236 1.34 -15.65 6.55
CA PRO A 236 1.53 -14.22 6.30
C PRO A 236 1.28 -13.39 7.56
N THR A 237 0.27 -13.74 8.36
CA THR A 237 -0.03 -13.10 9.65
C THR A 237 1.13 -13.29 10.63
N GLY A 238 1.72 -14.49 10.71
CA GLY A 238 2.87 -14.78 11.56
C GLY A 238 4.14 -14.06 11.13
N ILE A 239 4.45 -14.03 9.83
CA ILE A 239 5.59 -13.27 9.28
C ILE A 239 5.45 -11.78 9.61
N TYR A 240 4.27 -11.23 9.36
CA TYR A 240 3.98 -9.82 9.62
C TYR A 240 4.03 -9.48 11.11
N THR A 241 3.40 -10.28 11.96
CA THR A 241 3.39 -10.07 13.42
C THR A 241 4.80 -10.16 14.00
N ALA A 242 5.62 -11.11 13.53
CA ALA A 242 7.00 -11.23 13.98
C ALA A 242 7.85 -10.02 13.59
N GLU A 243 7.66 -9.47 12.39
CA GLU A 243 8.38 -8.28 11.93
C GLU A 243 7.91 -6.99 12.61
N LEU A 244 6.60 -6.88 12.87
CA LEU A 244 6.07 -5.77 13.66
C LEU A 244 6.58 -5.83 15.11
N ALA A 245 6.59 -7.02 15.71
CA ALA A 245 7.13 -7.21 17.05
C ALA A 245 8.64 -6.93 17.12
N SER A 246 9.42 -7.30 16.10
CA SER A 246 10.86 -7.00 16.06
C SER A 246 11.11 -5.50 15.92
N THR A 247 10.38 -4.80 15.03
CA THR A 247 10.52 -3.35 14.85
C THR A 247 10.09 -2.55 16.08
N MET A 248 9.01 -2.97 16.75
CA MET A 248 8.59 -2.38 18.03
C MET A 248 9.62 -2.60 19.14
N ARG A 249 10.22 -3.80 19.22
CA ARG A 249 11.31 -4.09 20.17
C ARG A 249 12.56 -3.26 19.87
N GLU A 250 12.95 -3.13 18.61
CA GLU A 250 14.06 -2.25 18.19
C GLU A 250 13.81 -0.80 18.61
N ALA A 251 12.58 -0.29 18.45
CA ALA A 251 12.20 1.06 18.85
C ALA A 251 12.21 1.26 20.38
N ASP A 252 11.67 0.31 21.16
CA ASP A 252 11.71 0.35 22.63
C ASP A 252 13.16 0.29 23.14
N MET A 253 13.98 -0.60 22.58
CA MET A 253 15.40 -0.69 22.91
C MET A 253 16.15 0.60 22.55
N ALA A 254 15.81 1.26 21.44
CA ALA A 254 16.38 2.56 21.07
C ALA A 254 15.94 3.68 22.02
N ALA A 255 14.69 3.66 22.50
CA ALA A 255 14.18 4.63 23.48
C ALA A 255 14.78 4.44 24.88
N ARG A 256 15.14 3.20 25.25
CA ARG A 256 15.81 2.88 26.51
C ARG A 256 17.32 3.10 26.50
N ARG A 257 17.92 3.36 25.33
CA ARG A 257 19.35 3.67 25.26
C ARG A 257 19.63 4.98 25.96
N ASP A 258 20.71 4.95 26.70
CA ASP A 258 21.14 6.09 27.47
C ASP A 258 21.60 7.24 26.57
N ALA A 259 21.02 8.42 26.79
CA ALA A 259 21.42 9.65 26.15
C ALA A 259 22.72 10.24 26.73
N ARG A 260 23.26 9.65 27.82
CA ARG A 260 24.58 9.99 28.35
C ARG A 260 25.64 9.84 27.26
N GLY A 261 26.19 10.95 26.80
CA GLY A 261 27.40 10.98 26.01
C GLY A 261 28.62 10.63 26.87
N CYS A 262 29.47 9.74 26.38
CA CYS A 262 30.75 9.44 27.01
C CYS A 262 31.61 10.74 27.09
N PRO A 263 32.10 11.13 28.28
CA PRO A 263 32.84 12.38 28.45
C PRO A 263 34.19 12.40 27.71
N GLN A 264 34.76 11.22 27.40
CA GLN A 264 36.08 11.11 26.78
C GLN A 264 36.03 10.98 25.25
N CYS A 265 35.05 10.28 24.69
CA CYS A 265 34.97 10.06 23.23
C CYS A 265 33.65 10.50 22.58
N GLY A 266 32.71 11.05 23.35
CA GLY A 266 31.44 11.59 22.85
C GLY A 266 30.47 10.53 22.32
N LEU A 267 30.73 9.24 22.55
CA LEU A 267 29.82 8.18 22.10
C LEU A 267 28.55 8.19 22.95
N GLU A 268 27.39 8.19 22.29
CA GLU A 268 26.06 8.11 22.90
C GLU A 268 25.41 6.73 22.64
N GLY A 269 24.25 6.50 23.27
CA GLY A 269 23.42 5.32 23.01
C GLY A 269 23.93 4.06 23.69
N HIS A 270 24.42 4.22 24.92
CA HIS A 270 24.85 3.13 25.80
C HIS A 270 23.64 2.35 26.35
N GLU A 271 23.86 1.13 26.84
CA GLU A 271 22.81 0.43 27.59
C GLU A 271 22.54 1.20 28.90
N PRO A 272 21.30 1.26 29.39
CA PRO A 272 20.93 2.09 30.54
C PRO A 272 21.66 1.71 31.84
N ASP A 273 22.10 0.45 31.98
CA ASP A 273 22.90 -0.06 33.10
C ASP A 273 24.42 -0.02 32.85
N ALA A 274 24.87 0.49 31.69
CA ALA A 274 26.29 0.60 31.38
C ALA A 274 27.00 1.58 32.33
N ARG A 275 28.04 1.10 33.01
CA ARG A 275 28.95 1.91 33.84
C ARG A 275 30.19 2.39 33.10
N HIS A 276 30.54 1.74 31.99
CA HIS A 276 31.72 2.05 31.19
C HIS A 276 31.37 2.19 29.72
N CYS A 277 32.07 3.07 29.01
CA CYS A 277 31.87 3.30 27.60
C CYS A 277 32.33 2.10 26.77
N ARG A 278 31.43 1.55 25.94
CA ARG A 278 31.72 0.40 25.06
C ARG A 278 32.83 0.60 24.02
N ARG A 279 33.27 1.85 23.78
CA ARG A 279 34.31 2.17 22.78
C ARG A 279 35.68 2.44 23.40
N CYS A 280 35.74 3.25 24.46
CA CYS A 280 37.00 3.67 25.07
C CYS A 280 37.22 3.14 26.49
N GLY A 281 36.24 2.44 27.07
CA GLY A 281 36.34 1.86 28.42
C GLY A 281 36.26 2.86 29.58
N SER A 282 36.10 4.16 29.31
CA SER A 282 36.01 5.19 30.37
C SER A 282 34.71 5.06 31.17
N ALA A 283 34.74 5.39 32.46
CA ALA A 283 33.53 5.44 33.29
C ALA A 283 32.50 6.43 32.71
N LEU A 284 31.22 6.05 32.74
CA LEU A 284 30.11 6.90 32.33
C LEU A 284 29.57 7.70 33.53
N PRO A 285 29.06 8.93 33.34
CA PRO A 285 28.45 9.72 34.42
C PRO A 285 27.25 8.99 35.00
N ASP A 286 26.95 9.05 36.29
CA ASP A 286 25.75 8.39 36.82
C ASP A 286 24.46 8.95 36.18
N THR A 287 23.45 8.10 35.99
CA THR A 287 22.15 8.53 35.48
C THR A 287 21.50 9.50 36.48
N PHE A 288 21.14 10.70 36.03
CA PHE A 288 20.34 11.65 36.82
C PHE A 288 18.90 11.14 36.94
N ASN A 289 18.68 10.06 37.67
CA ASN A 289 17.36 9.69 38.19
C ASN A 289 17.51 8.70 39.36
N LYS A 290 17.25 9.20 40.57
CA LYS A 290 16.57 8.44 41.61
C LYS A 290 15.07 8.64 41.42
#